data_AF-W7D9A3-F1
#
_entry.id   AF-W7D9A3-F1
#
_cell.length_a   1.000
_cell.length_b   1.000
_cell.length_c   1.000
_cell.angle_alpha   90.00
_cell.angle_beta   90.00
_cell.angle_gamma   90.00
#
_symmetry.space_group_name_H-M   'P 1'
#
loop_
_entity.id
_entity.type
_entity.pdbx_description
1 polymer ?
#
loop_
_entity_poly.entity_id
_entity_poly.type
_entity_poly.pdbx_seq_one_letter_code
_entity_poly.pdbx_strand_id
1 'polypeptide(L)' 'MNLKNSKQEGNKIYPFRPNGEFYFQRGIEAFRNQEMPEALRYLERAAFF' A
#
# COMPACT_ATOMS: atom_id res chain seq x y z
N MET A 1 -29.45 -36.47 -1.10
CA MET A 1 -28.07 -36.28 -1.62
C MET A 1 -28.20 -35.55 -2.94
N ASN A 2 -27.67 -34.34 -3.16
CA ASN A 2 -26.26 -33.96 -3.00
C ASN A 2 -26.18 -32.45 -2.73
N LEU A 3 -25.49 -32.07 -1.64
CA LEU A 3 -25.24 -30.67 -1.29
C LEU A 3 -24.29 -30.09 -2.33
N LYS A 4 -24.79 -29.20 -3.20
CA LYS A 4 -23.92 -28.31 -3.95
C LYS A 4 -23.39 -27.29 -2.96
N ASN A 5 -22.19 -27.58 -2.45
CA ASN A 5 -21.36 -26.70 -1.64
C ASN A 5 -21.26 -25.32 -2.31
N SER A 6 -22.19 -24.42 -1.98
CA SER A 6 -22.00 -22.99 -2.12
C SER A 6 -20.88 -22.63 -1.14
N LYS A 7 -19.63 -22.72 -1.60
CA LYS A 7 -18.53 -22.03 -0.94
C LYS A 7 -18.99 -20.58 -0.86
N GLN A 8 -19.38 -20.16 0.33
CA GLN A 8 -19.56 -18.76 0.65
C GLN A 8 -18.24 -18.11 0.26
N GLU A 9 -18.22 -17.36 -0.84
CA GLU A 9 -17.12 -16.50 -1.20
C GLU A 9 -17.10 -15.39 -0.13
N GLY A 10 -16.61 -15.72 1.05
CA GLY A 10 -16.39 -14.75 2.11
C GLY A 10 -15.56 -13.62 1.52
N ASN A 11 -15.98 -12.39 1.77
CA ASN A 11 -15.33 -11.18 1.26
C ASN A 11 -13.81 -11.34 1.33
N LYS A 12 -13.17 -11.52 0.16
CA LYS A 12 -11.73 -11.69 0.08
C LYS A 12 -11.09 -10.34 0.42
N ILE A 13 -10.57 -10.21 1.63
CA ILE A 13 -9.78 -9.07 2.04
C ILE A 13 -8.40 -9.21 1.40
N TYR A 14 -8.08 -8.32 0.47
CA TYR A 14 -6.74 -8.23 -0.10
C TYR A 14 -5.90 -7.27 0.76
N PRO A 15 -4.81 -7.73 1.39
CA PRO A 15 -3.98 -6.85 2.20
C PRO A 15 -3.27 -5.83 1.30
N PHE A 16 -3.22 -4.58 1.76
CA PHE A 16 -2.45 -3.54 1.08
C PHE A 16 -0.96 -3.87 1.15
N ARG A 17 -0.32 -3.99 -0.02
CA ARG A 17 1.13 -4.12 -0.16
C ARG A 17 1.69 -2.84 -0.80
N PRO A 18 2.36 -1.99 -0.03
CA PRO A 18 2.99 -0.78 -0.57
C PRO A 18 4.04 -1.15 -1.62
N ASN A 19 4.14 -0.36 -2.69
CA ASN A 19 5.14 -0.45 -3.73
C ASN A 19 5.94 0.87 -3.82
N GLY A 20 6.91 0.94 -4.74
CA GLY A 20 7.73 2.14 -4.94
C GLY A 20 6.90 3.40 -5.24
N GLU A 21 5.83 3.27 -6.05
CA GLU A 21 4.93 4.38 -6.38
C GLU A 21 4.20 4.94 -5.14
N PHE A 22 3.69 4.06 -4.27
CA PHE A 22 3.07 4.48 -3.02
C PHE A 22 4.03 5.31 -2.16
N TYR A 23 5.26 4.83 -1.99
CA TYR A 23 6.25 5.55 -1.19
C TYR A 23 6.66 6.86 -1.84
N PHE A 24 6.78 6.90 -3.17
CA PHE A 24 7.05 8.15 -3.89
C PHE A 24 5.95 9.19 -3.66
N GLN A 25 4.68 8.81 -3.83
CA GLN A 25 3.55 9.73 -3.61
C GLN A 25 3.52 10.28 -2.18
N ARG A 26 3.75 9.42 -1.17
CA ARG A 26 3.84 9.85 0.23
C ARG A 26 5.03 10.77 0.50
N GLY A 27 6.15 10.54 -0.17
CA GLY A 27 7.33 11.42 -0.09
C GLY A 27 7.05 12.81 -0.66
N ILE A 28 6.36 12.90 -1.81
CA ILE A 28 5.96 14.17 -2.41
C ILE A 28 4.96 14.92 -1.51
N GLU A 29 4.00 14.22 -0.90
CA GLU A 29 3.04 14.79 0.06
C GLU A 29 3.76 15.42 1.26
N ALA A 30 4.63 14.66 1.93
CA ALA A 30 5.41 15.15 3.07
C ALA A 30 6.33 16.33 2.69
N PHE A 31 6.95 16.27 1.51
CA PHE A 31 7.78 17.37 1.01
C PHE A 31 6.98 18.67 0.84
N ARG A 32 5.78 18.60 0.28
CA ARG A 32 4.88 19.76 0.13
C ARG A 32 4.47 20.36 1.47
N ASN A 33 4.33 19.53 2.49
CA ASN A 33 4.02 19.95 3.85
C ASN A 33 5.24 20.44 4.64
N GLN A 34 6.44 20.46 4.04
CA GLN A 34 7.70 20.78 4.69
C GLN A 34 8.11 19.79 5.81
N GLU A 35 7.54 18.58 5.81
CA GLU A 35 7.87 17.48 6.70
C GLU A 35 9.10 16.73 6.16
N MET A 36 10.25 17.39 6.20
CA MET A 36 11.47 16.93 5.50
C MET A 36 11.98 15.55 5.96
N PRO A 37 11.97 15.18 7.26
CA PRO A 37 12.38 13.85 7.69
C PRO A 37 11.51 12.73 7.10
N GLU A 38 10.20 12.93 7.08
CA GLU A 38 9.22 12.00 6.52
C GLU A 38 9.36 11.90 5.00
N ALA A 39 9.54 13.04 4.34
CA ALA A 39 9.77 13.09 2.90
C ALA A 39 11.00 12.26 2.51
N LEU A 40 12.15 12.47 3.18
CA LEU A 40 13.37 11.71 2.93
C LEU A 40 13.15 10.21 3.13
N ARG A 41 12.57 9.82 4.26
CA ARG A 41 12.31 8.41 4.58
C ARG A 41 11.46 7.72 3.52
N TYR A 42 10.45 8.41 2.99
CA TYR A 42 9.57 7.86 1.95
C TYR A 42 10.27 7.79 0.59
N LEU A 43 11.00 8.83 0.20
CA LEU A 43 11.70 8.88 -1.09
C LEU A 43 12.86 7.87 -1.15
N GLU A 44 13.62 7.71 -0.06
CA GLU A 44 14.64 6.66 0.04
C GLU A 44 14.02 5.28 -0.16
N ARG A 45 12.91 5.00 0.54
CA ARG A 45 12.23 3.71 0.42
C ARG A 45 11.70 3.46 -0.99
N ALA A 46 11.25 4.50 -1.68
CA ALA A 46 10.82 4.40 -3.07
C ALA A 46 11.99 4.03 -4.02
N ALA A 47 13.20 4.52 -3.75
CA ALA A 47 14.39 4.25 -4.56
C ALA A 47 14.96 2.83 -4.40
N PHE A 48 14.68 2.17 -3.28
CA PHE A 48 15.12 0.79 -2.98
C PHE A 48 14.03 -0.28 -3.19
N PHE A 49 12.88 0.10 -3.77
CA PHE A 49 11.78 -0.80 -4.12
C PHE A 49 11.93 -1.35 -5.54
#